data_AF-A0A6M3XMU3-F1
#
_entry.id   AF-A0A6M3XMU3-F1
#
_cell.length_a   1.000
_cell.length_b   1.000
_cell.length_c   1.000
_cell.angle_alpha   90.00
_cell.angle_beta   90.00
_cell.angle_gamma   90.00
#
_symmetry.space_group_name_H-M   'P 1'
#
loop_
_entity.id
_entity.type
_entity.pdbx_description
1 polymer ?
#
loop_
_entity_poly.entity_id
_entity_poly.type
_entity_poly.pdbx_seq_one_letter_code
_entity_poly.pdbx_strand_id
1 'polypeptide(L)' 'MPKKAERKIRKQGGVSKYRKIKKKGGGTMTCAITRKKGPRGGKTVCWDG' A
#
# COMPACT_ATOMS: atom_id res chain seq x y z
N MET A 1 4.71 4.12 8.93
CA MET A 1 4.04 2.95 8.30
C MET A 1 3.52 2.06 9.41
N PRO A 2 2.21 1.76 9.48
CA PRO A 2 1.65 0.99 10.58
C PRO A 2 2.06 -0.48 10.49
N LYS A 3 2.39 -1.10 11.65
CA LYS A 3 2.82 -2.50 11.76
C LYS A 3 1.86 -3.49 11.06
N LYS A 4 0.56 -3.18 11.03
CA LYS A 4 -0.46 -3.97 10.32
C LYS A 4 -0.28 -3.96 8.79
N ALA A 5 0.07 -2.80 8.20
CA ALA A 5 0.30 -2.68 6.76
C ALA A 5 1.58 -3.41 6.36
N GLU A 6 2.64 -3.25 7.13
CA GLU A 6 3.92 -3.92 6.92
C GLU A 6 3.79 -5.44 6.93
N ARG A 7 3.08 -6.01 7.92
CA ARG A 7 2.81 -7.45 7.98
C ARG A 7 2.02 -7.95 6.76
N LYS A 8 1.02 -7.19 6.28
CA LYS A 8 0.24 -7.53 5.08
C LYS A 8 1.12 -7.51 3.82
N ILE A 9 1.97 -6.51 3.70
CA ILE A 9 2.92 -6.36 2.59
C ILE A 9 3.92 -7.50 2.57
N ARG A 10 4.51 -7.85 3.72
CA ARG A 10 5.46 -8.97 3.82
C ARG A 10 4.81 -10.30 3.43
N LYS A 11 3.58 -10.55 3.89
CA LYS A 11 2.76 -11.72 3.48
C LYS A 11 2.44 -11.75 1.99
N GLN A 12 2.50 -10.61 1.30
CA GLN A 12 2.23 -10.49 -0.14
C GLN A 12 3.53 -10.48 -0.97
N GLY A 13 4.65 -10.92 -0.39
CA GLY A 13 5.95 -10.99 -1.09
C GLY A 13 6.68 -9.65 -1.18
N GLY A 14 6.31 -8.68 -0.34
CA GLY A 14 6.90 -7.35 -0.31
C GLY A 14 6.24 -6.36 -1.26
N VAL A 15 6.82 -5.16 -1.35
CA VAL A 15 6.31 -4.06 -2.18
C VAL A 15 6.97 -4.07 -3.54
N SER A 16 6.17 -3.84 -4.58
CA SER A 16 6.63 -3.48 -5.91
C SER A 16 6.73 -1.97 -6.08
N LYS A 17 5.70 -1.22 -5.64
CA LYS A 17 5.66 0.24 -5.79
C LYS A 17 4.85 0.89 -4.67
N TYR A 18 5.29 2.05 -4.20
CA TYR A 18 4.50 2.90 -3.30
C TYR A 18 3.86 4.04 -4.08
N ARG A 19 2.66 4.43 -3.68
CA ARG A 19 1.91 5.58 -4.22
C ARG A 19 1.34 6.39 -3.07
N LYS A 20 1.64 7.69 -3.04
CA LYS A 20 0.98 8.63 -2.12
C LYS A 20 -0.18 9.30 -2.83
N ILE A 21 -1.31 9.41 -2.15
CA ILE A 21 -2.54 10.00 -2.65
C ILE A 21 -2.96 11.07 -1.65
N LYS A 22 -3.12 12.31 -2.10
CA LYS A 22 -3.70 13.37 -1.27
C LYS A 22 -5.20 13.13 -1.15
N LYS A 23 -5.72 13.08 0.08
CA LYS A 23 -7.17 12.98 0.30
C LYS A 23 -7.83 14.32 0.00
N LYS A 24 -9.04 14.29 -0.55
CA LYS A 24 -9.88 15.48 -0.74
C LYS A 24 -10.39 15.89 0.65
N GLY A 25 -9.84 16.97 1.21
CA GLY A 25 -10.08 17.42 2.60
C GLY A 25 -8.83 17.57 3.48
N GLY A 26 -7.64 17.29 2.94
CA GLY A 26 -6.38 17.34 3.69
C GLY A 26 -5.94 15.96 4.17
N GLY A 27 -4.61 15.79 4.30
CA GLY A 27 -3.99 14.50 4.66
C GLY A 27 -3.50 13.69 3.46
N THR A 28 -2.63 12.71 3.74
CA THR A 28 -2.05 11.84 2.73
C THR A 28 -2.31 10.37 3.05
N MET A 29 -2.79 9.64 2.05
CA MET A 29 -2.88 8.19 2.08
C MET A 29 -1.68 7.59 1.36
N THR A 30 -1.00 6.62 1.96
CA THR A 30 0.06 5.86 1.31
C THR A 30 -0.46 4.48 0.95
N CYS A 31 -0.30 4.09 -0.32
CA CYS A 31 -0.67 2.81 -0.87
C CYS A 31 0.55 2.05 -1.35
N ALA A 32 0.77 0.83 -0.86
CA ALA A 32 1.76 -0.09 -1.37
C ALA A 32 1.11 -1.08 -2.35
N ILE A 33 1.61 -1.14 -3.57
CA ILE A 33 1.30 -2.17 -4.56
C ILE A 33 2.29 -3.31 -4.31
N THR A 34 1.78 -4.46 -3.86
CA THR A 34 2.62 -5.62 -3.51
C THR A 34 2.96 -6.47 -4.72
N ARG A 35 3.95 -7.36 -4.59
CA ARG A 35 4.38 -8.26 -5.68
C ARG A 35 3.40 -9.40 -5.96
N LYS A 36 2.45 -9.66 -5.06
CA LYS A 36 1.42 -10.70 -5.25
C LYS A 36 0.48 -10.31 -6.39
N LYS A 37 0.28 -11.22 -7.36
CA LYS A 37 -0.61 -11.03 -8.52
C LYS A 37 -1.97 -10.45 -8.10
N GLY A 38 -2.35 -9.36 -8.77
CA GLY A 38 -3.59 -8.63 -8.55
C GLY A 38 -3.91 -7.72 -9.73
N PRO A 39 -5.08 -7.05 -9.72
CA PRO A 39 -5.65 -6.38 -10.89
C PRO A 39 -4.84 -5.20 -11.46
N ARG A 40 -3.78 -4.74 -10.78
CA ARG A 40 -2.88 -3.66 -11.24
C ARG A 40 -1.39 -4.04 -11.14
N GLY A 41 -1.06 -5.30 -11.40
CA GLY A 41 0.31 -5.82 -11.22
C GLY A 41 0.67 -6.07 -9.74
N GLY A 42 -0.33 -6.13 -8.87
CA GLY A 42 -0.14 -6.27 -7.43
C GLY A 42 -1.44 -6.21 -6.62
N LYS A 43 -1.46 -6.73 -5.39
CA LYS A 43 -2.49 -6.39 -4.40
C LYS A 43 -2.10 -5.08 -3.69
N THR A 44 -3.04 -4.17 -3.53
CA THR A 44 -2.76 -2.87 -2.90
C THR A 44 -3.08 -2.88 -1.42
N VAL A 45 -2.17 -2.37 -0.60
CA VAL A 45 -2.37 -2.14 0.84
C VAL A 45 -2.22 -0.64 1.09
N CYS A 46 -3.32 0.04 1.43
CA CYS A 46 -3.30 1.46 1.76
C CYS A 46 -3.39 1.68 3.28
N TRP A 47 -2.76 2.75 3.74
CA TRP A 47 -2.88 3.26 5.10
C TRP A 47 -2.76 4.78 5.11
N ASP A 48 -3.32 5.38 6.14
CA ASP A 48 -3.24 6.83 6.35
C ASP A 48 -1.92 7.19 7.02
N GLY A 49 -1.31 8.27 6.52
CA GLY A 49 -0.12 8.89 7.09
C GLY A 49 -0.48 9.89 8.16
#